data_AF-A0A6L5Q3E9-F1
#
_entry.id   AF-A0A6L5Q3E9-F1
#
_cell.length_a   1.000
_cell.length_b   1.000
_cell.length_c   1.000
_cell.angle_alpha   90.00
_cell.angle_beta   90.00
_cell.angle_gamma   90.00
#
_symmetry.space_group_name_H-M   'P 1'
#
loop_
_entity.id
_entity.type
_entity.pdbx_description
1 polymer ?
#
loop_
_entity_poly.entity_id
_entity_poly.type
_entity_poly.pdbx_seq_one_letter_code
_entity_poly.pdbx_strand_id
1 'polypeptide(L)'
;MFITELRKKLKEVCDSKVMVRVAGCGHFYVYLAYSKDVSIVKKVVEELNELFNSDVKFNRSVGSVDGRVYNWYLSCWGLEG
;
A
#
# COMPACT_ATOMS: atom_id res chain seq x y z
N MET A 1 -4.83 2.80 -12.53
CA MET A 1 -6.14 3.00 -11.88
C MET A 1 -6.10 2.61 -10.40
N PHE A 2 -5.80 1.35 -10.07
CA PHE A 2 -5.67 0.86 -8.68
C PHE A 2 -4.75 1.72 -7.79
N ILE A 3 -3.53 2.02 -8.24
CA ILE A 3 -2.53 2.78 -7.45
C ILE A 3 -3.03 4.20 -7.13
N THR A 4 -3.75 4.83 -8.06
CA THR A 4 -4.30 6.18 -7.86
C THR A 4 -5.36 6.17 -6.77
N GLU A 5 -6.30 5.21 -6.82
CA GLU A 5 -7.33 5.06 -5.79
C GLU A 5 -6.76 4.63 -4.45
N LEU A 6 -5.77 3.74 -4.44
CA LEU A 6 -5.04 3.36 -3.23
C LEU A 6 -4.42 4.59 -2.56
N ARG A 7 -3.71 5.43 -3.33
CA ARG A 7 -3.11 6.67 -2.81
C ARG A 7 -4.16 7.61 -2.23
N LYS A 8 -5.33 7.72 -2.86
CA LYS A 8 -6.41 8.59 -2.42
C LYS A 8 -7.02 8.07 -1.11
N LYS A 9 -7.50 6.83 -1.08
CA LYS A 9 -8.10 6.20 0.10
C LYS A 9 -7.14 6.20 1.29
N LEU A 10 -5.88 5.83 1.08
CA LEU A 10 -4.89 5.81 2.16
C LEU A 10 -4.61 7.21 2.74
N LYS A 11 -4.61 8.26 1.92
CA LYS A 11 -4.47 9.64 2.43
C LYS A 11 -5.63 10.04 3.33
N GLU A 12 -6.85 9.62 2.98
CA GLU A 12 -8.07 9.91 3.75
C GLU A 12 -8.09 9.16 5.08
N VAL A 13 -7.70 7.88 5.11
CA VAL A 13 -7.82 7.03 6.32
C VAL A 13 -6.57 7.04 7.21
N CYS A 14 -5.41 7.46 6.71
CA CYS A 14 -4.15 7.51 7.46
C CYS A 14 -3.68 8.94 7.76
N ASP A 15 -4.59 9.93 7.81
CA ASP A 15 -4.30 11.35 8.15
C ASP A 15 -3.08 11.93 7.40
N SER A 16 -2.93 11.63 6.10
CA SER A 16 -1.79 12.05 5.27
C SER A 16 -0.39 11.58 5.73
N LYS A 17 -0.29 10.65 6.69
CA LYS A 17 0.98 10.07 7.17
C LYS A 17 1.33 8.76 6.45
N VAL A 18 0.98 8.70 5.17
CA VAL A 18 1.21 7.56 4.30
C VAL A 18 1.96 8.02 3.05
N MET A 19 3.01 7.29 2.68
CA MET A 19 3.73 7.52 1.43
C MET A 19 3.62 6.28 0.56
N VAL A 20 3.28 6.45 -0.72
CA VAL A 20 3.19 5.33 -1.68
C VAL A 20 4.22 5.52 -2.80
N ARG A 21 5.27 4.71 -2.82
CA ARG A 21 6.31 4.73 -3.88
C ARG A 21 6.13 3.54 -4.82
N VAL A 22 6.33 3.76 -6.12
CA VAL A 22 6.34 2.68 -7.12
C VAL A 22 7.76 2.13 -7.22
N ALA A 23 7.91 0.81 -7.13
CA ALA A 23 9.20 0.12 -7.19
C ALA A 23 9.54 -0.43 -8.59
N GLY A 24 8.53 -0.56 -9.47
CA GLY A 24 8.66 -1.13 -10.82
C GLY A 24 7.87 -2.45 -10.97
N CYS A 25 7.58 -2.88 -12.20
CA CYS A 25 6.90 -4.15 -12.52
C CYS A 25 5.63 -4.42 -11.66
N GLY A 26 4.79 -3.40 -11.47
CA GLY A 26 3.58 -3.50 -10.64
C GLY A 26 3.81 -3.36 -9.13
N HIS A 27 5.04 -3.49 -8.62
CA HIS A 27 5.33 -3.36 -7.20
C HIS A 27 5.26 -1.92 -6.68
N PHE A 28 4.74 -1.78 -5.46
CA PHE A 28 4.74 -0.51 -4.73
C PHE A 28 4.91 -0.70 -3.23
N TYR A 29 5.33 0.39 -2.61
CA TYR A 29 5.76 0.49 -1.24
C TYR A 29 4.86 1.49 -0.51
N VAL A 30 4.21 1.06 0.57
CA VAL A 30 3.31 1.90 1.37
C VAL A 30 3.92 2.15 2.73
N TYR A 31 4.60 3.27 2.89
CA TYR A 31 5.23 3.66 4.15
C TYR A 31 4.17 4.21 5.10
N LEU A 32 4.04 3.60 6.27
CA LEU A 32 3.14 4.03 7.33
C LEU A 32 3.94 4.57 8.51
N ALA A 33 3.61 5.78 8.97
CA ALA A 33 4.24 6.36 10.15
C ALA A 33 3.93 5.59 11.44
N TYR A 34 2.77 4.92 11.53
CA TYR A 34 2.38 4.13 12.69
C TYR A 34 2.01 2.69 12.29
N SER A 35 2.44 1.72 13.11
CA SER A 35 2.17 0.30 12.87
C SER A 35 0.70 -0.08 13.00
N LYS A 36 -0.10 0.68 13.77
CA LYS A 36 -1.55 0.45 13.94
C LYS A 36 -2.33 0.63 12.63
N ASP A 37 -1.79 1.38 11.68
CA ASP A 37 -2.46 1.69 10.42
C ASP A 37 -2.41 0.51 9.43
N VAL A 38 -1.62 -0.53 9.71
CA VAL A 38 -1.48 -1.73 8.86
C VAL A 38 -2.83 -2.44 8.63
N SER A 39 -3.66 -2.56 9.67
CA SER A 39 -4.98 -3.20 9.54
C SER A 39 -5.92 -2.41 8.64
N ILE A 40 -5.78 -1.09 8.62
CA ILE A 40 -6.56 -0.19 7.75
C ILE A 40 -6.09 -0.36 6.31
N VAL A 41 -4.78 -0.39 6.07
CA VAL A 41 -4.23 -0.62 4.72
C VAL A 41 -4.68 -1.95 4.13
N LYS A 42 -4.69 -3.03 4.94
CA LYS A 42 -5.17 -4.34 4.48
C LYS A 42 -6.62 -4.27 3.99
N LYS A 43 -7.52 -3.66 4.76
CA LYS A 43 -8.92 -3.49 4.38
C LYS A 43 -9.08 -2.69 3.10
N VAL A 44 -8.35 -1.57 2.98
CA VAL A 44 -8.38 -0.75 1.75
C VAL A 44 -7.92 -1.55 0.54
N VAL A 45 -6.91 -2.40 0.67
CA VAL A 45 -6.41 -3.24 -0.43
C VAL A 45 -7.44 -4.31 -0.82
N GLU A 46 -8.07 -4.95 0.15
CA GLU A 46 -9.15 -5.93 -0.08
C GLU A 46 -10.32 -5.30 -0.84
N GLU A 47 -10.80 -4.13 -0.38
CA GLU A 47 -11.88 -3.38 -1.07
C GLU A 47 -11.52 -3.01 -2.52
N LEU A 48 -10.27 -2.56 -2.75
CA LEU A 48 -9.83 -2.19 -4.08
C LEU A 48 -9.63 -3.42 -4.98
N ASN A 49 -9.22 -4.56 -4.41
CA ASN A 49 -9.13 -5.81 -5.16
C ASN A 49 -10.48 -6.27 -5.69
N GLU A 50 -11.52 -6.20 -4.86
CA GLU A 50 -12.90 -6.48 -5.29
C GLU A 50 -13.37 -5.50 -6.37
N LEU A 51 -13.10 -4.20 -6.19
CA LEU A 51 -13.50 -3.16 -7.14
C LEU A 51 -12.84 -3.29 -8.52
N PHE A 52 -11.56 -3.66 -8.54
CA PHE A 52 -10.74 -3.72 -9.76
C PHE A 52 -10.50 -5.13 -10.27
N ASN A 53 -11.09 -6.15 -9.64
CA ASN A 53 -10.85 -7.56 -9.93
C ASN A 53 -9.34 -7.90 -9.97
N SER A 54 -8.61 -7.50 -8.93
CA SER A 54 -7.15 -7.69 -8.81
C SER A 54 -6.77 -8.58 -7.62
N ASP A 55 -5.53 -9.10 -7.61
CA ASP A 55 -4.98 -9.94 -6.52
C ASP A 55 -3.77 -9.27 -5.83
N VAL A 56 -3.90 -7.98 -5.48
CA VAL A 56 -2.84 -7.23 -4.80
C VAL A 56 -2.73 -7.72 -3.35
N LYS A 57 -1.54 -8.13 -2.92
CA LYS A 57 -1.32 -8.68 -1.57
C LYS A 57 -0.53 -7.72 -0.70
N PHE A 58 -1.08 -7.41 0.46
CA PHE A 58 -0.35 -6.69 1.51
C PHE A 58 0.50 -7.67 2.33
N ASN A 59 1.81 -7.52 2.28
CA ASN A 59 2.77 -8.32 3.03
C ASN A 59 3.50 -7.45 4.06
N ARG A 60 3.61 -7.92 5.31
CA ARG A 60 4.38 -7.18 6.31
C ARG A 60 5.87 -7.40 6.06
N SER A 61 6.60 -6.32 5.79
CA SER A 61 8.07 -6.28 5.83
C SER A 61 8.53 -5.12 6.71
N VAL A 62 9.79 -5.07 7.09
CA VAL A 62 10.39 -3.98 7.87
C VAL A 62 11.51 -3.36 7.04
N GLY A 63 11.44 -2.06 6.81
CA GLY A 63 12.42 -1.33 6.01
C GLY A 63 12.81 -0.01 6.67
N SER A 64 14.06 0.41 6.48
CA SER A 64 14.55 1.73 6.90
C SER A 64 14.62 2.65 5.69
N VAL A 65 13.97 3.81 5.75
CA VAL A 65 14.06 4.87 4.73
C VAL A 65 14.30 6.20 5.43
N ASP A 66 15.29 6.94 4.96
CA ASP A 66 15.69 8.25 5.51
C ASP A 66 15.90 8.21 7.04
N GLY A 67 16.49 7.12 7.55
CA GLY A 67 16.78 6.92 8.98
C GLY A 67 15.55 6.55 9.84
N ARG A 68 14.38 6.33 9.24
CA ARG A 68 13.16 5.92 9.93
C ARG A 68 12.81 4.49 9.60
N VAL A 69 12.45 3.71 10.61
CA VAL A 69 11.97 2.33 10.46
C VAL A 69 10.48 2.34 10.17
N TYR A 70 10.09 1.62 9.15
CA TYR A 70 8.70 1.49 8.72
C TYR A 70 8.34 0.02 8.54
N ASN A 71 7.06 -0.30 8.70
CA ASN A 71 6.52 -1.64 8.47
C ASN A 71 5.71 -1.65 7.16
N TRP A 72 6.26 -2.15 6.04
CA TRP A 72 5.56 -2.19 4.76
C TRP A 72 6.13 -3.13 3.70
N TYR A 73 5.25 -3.79 2.93
CA TYR A 73 5.43 -4.13 1.52
C TYR A 73 4.09 -4.52 0.87
N LEU A 74 3.80 -4.04 -0.34
CA LEU A 74 2.66 -4.48 -1.14
C LEU A 74 3.19 -5.15 -2.40
N SER A 75 3.03 -6.46 -2.50
CA SER A 75 3.34 -7.19 -3.72
C SER A 75 2.11 -7.15 -4.63
N CYS A 76 2.22 -6.48 -5.77
CA CYS A 76 1.30 -6.71 -6.86
C CYS A 76 1.77 -7.89 -7.69
N TRP A 77 0.85 -8.80 -7.93
CA TRP A 77 0.84 -9.62 -9.14
C TRP A 77 -0.49 -9.32 -9.83
N GLY A 78 -0.45 -8.95 -11.12
CA GLY A 78 -1.68 -8.80 -11.92
C GLY A 78 -2.11 -7.37 -12.30
N LEU A 79 -1.17 -6.44 -12.51
CA LEU A 79 -1.42 -5.25 -13.36
C LEU A 79 -0.71 -5.37 -14.72
N GLU A 80 -0.41 -6.60 -15.15
CA GLU A 80 -0.14 -6.87 -16.57
C GLU A 80 -1.49 -7.01 -17.27
N GLY A 81 -1.96 -5.88 -17.81
CA GLY A 81 -2.81 -5.83 -18.99
C GLY A 81 -1.97 -5.32 -20.14
#